data_AF-A0A6C0HKJ3-F1
#
_entry.id   AF-A0A6C0HKJ3-F1
#
_cell.length_a   1.000
_cell.length_b   1.000
_cell.length_c   1.000
_cell.angle_alpha   90.00
_cell.angle_beta   90.00
_cell.angle_gamma   90.00
#
_symmetry.space_group_name_H-M   'P 1'
#
loop_
_entity.id
_entity.type
_entity.pdbx_description
1 polymer ?
#
loop_
_entity_poly.entity_id
_entity_poly.type
_entity_poly.pdbx_seq_one_letter_code
_entity_poly.pdbx_strand_id
1 'polypeptide(L)'
;MIWDMSYLPTGNRMRIKFLTSEWNSMAVYLSNLSEAYGPLLTEHWEKKEAPQHYNQLTSQLVHPIGQRHMLGLVGGNEVSVIKGNLVDLESDLKGIHLPHTFCPSRQYQPPTRNQKEIVRDNVKNTVTIDVQSTHLPVYQMMAYPAVIAPLPMANEVCRKPEKY
;
A
#
# COMPACT_ATOMS: atom_id res chain seq x y z
N MET A 1 22.21 -8.63 7.50
CA MET A 1 23.02 -8.13 8.62
C MET A 1 24.14 -7.29 8.03
N ILE A 2 24.03 -5.96 8.09
CA ILE A 2 25.08 -5.05 7.65
C ILE A 2 25.59 -4.34 8.90
N TRP A 3 26.90 -4.42 9.12
CA TRP A 3 27.59 -3.84 10.26
C TRP A 3 28.31 -2.58 9.79
N ASP A 4 27.82 -1.40 10.16
CA ASP A 4 28.60 -0.17 10.00
C ASP A 4 29.34 0.13 11.32
N MET A 5 30.65 -0.16 11.34
CA MET A 5 31.56 0.26 12.40
C MET A 5 32.10 1.64 12.06
N SER A 6 31.45 2.70 12.55
CA SER A 6 32.06 4.03 12.57
C SER A 6 32.67 4.32 13.95
N TYR A 7 33.97 4.63 13.95
CA TYR A 7 34.78 4.95 15.12
C TYR A 7 34.69 6.47 15.38
N LEU A 8 34.16 6.88 16.54
CA LEU A 8 34.30 8.26 17.02
C LEU A 8 35.37 8.28 18.13
N PRO A 9 36.38 9.16 18.06
CA PRO A 9 37.47 9.17 19.02
C PRO A 9 37.05 10.01 20.22
N THR A 10 36.86 9.34 21.36
CA THR A 10 37.08 9.79 22.76
C THR A 10 36.00 9.25 23.71
N GLY A 11 36.44 8.55 24.75
CA GLY A 11 35.62 8.24 25.93
C GLY A 11 34.96 6.86 25.90
N ASN A 12 35.51 5.94 26.69
CA ASN A 12 35.06 4.57 26.91
C ASN A 12 33.57 4.45 27.26
N ARG A 13 32.72 4.18 26.26
CA ARG A 13 31.54 3.30 26.37
C ARG A 13 31.04 2.95 24.97
N MET A 14 31.27 1.71 24.52
CA MET A 14 30.60 1.19 23.31
C MET A 14 29.09 1.16 23.56
N ARG A 15 28.35 2.12 23.01
CA ARG A 15 26.91 1.99 22.81
C ARG A 15 26.69 1.36 21.45
N ILE A 16 26.35 0.07 21.46
CA ILE A 16 25.74 -0.59 20.30
C ILE A 16 24.35 0.04 20.13
N LYS A 17 24.22 0.98 19.20
CA LYS A 17 22.91 1.44 18.75
C LYS A 17 22.40 0.38 17.76
N PHE A 18 21.57 -0.53 18.24
CA PHE A 18 20.78 -1.37 17.36
C PHE A 18 19.81 -0.45 16.58
N LEU A 19 19.95 -0.40 15.25
CA LEU A 19 18.91 0.13 14.37
C LEU A 19 17.72 -0.84 14.40
N THR A 20 16.89 -0.73 15.45
CA THR A 20 15.69 -1.56 15.64
C THR A 20 14.44 -1.00 14.96
N SER A 21 14.54 0.13 14.26
CA SER A 21 13.35 0.82 13.76
C SER A 21 12.57 0.03 12.69
N GLU A 22 13.24 -0.82 11.92
CA GLU A 22 12.57 -1.64 10.89
C GLU A 22 12.02 -2.97 11.41
N TRP A 23 12.56 -3.50 12.52
CA TRP A 23 12.05 -4.73 13.16
C TRP A 23 10.88 -4.45 14.11
N ASN A 24 10.78 -3.22 14.63
CA ASN A 24 9.64 -2.80 15.43
C ASN A 24 8.34 -2.70 14.63
N SER A 25 8.39 -2.49 13.31
CA SER A 25 7.15 -2.45 12.51
C SER A 25 6.58 -3.86 12.34
N MET A 26 7.39 -4.85 11.99
CA MET A 26 6.96 -6.23 11.77
C MET A 26 6.45 -6.93 13.04
N ALA A 27 7.04 -6.65 14.20
CA ALA A 27 6.61 -7.24 15.47
C ALA A 27 5.25 -6.72 15.97
N VAL A 28 4.84 -5.51 15.55
CA VAL A 28 3.56 -4.91 15.97
C VAL A 28 2.37 -5.57 15.28
N TYR A 29 2.51 -6.00 14.01
CA TYR A 29 1.41 -6.60 13.22
C TYR A 29 0.95 -7.98 13.69
N LEU A 30 1.65 -8.63 14.62
CA LEU A 30 1.24 -9.93 15.20
C LEU A 30 0.82 -9.83 16.66
N SER A 31 0.79 -8.63 17.24
CA SER A 31 0.49 -8.46 18.67
C SER A 31 -0.99 -8.67 19.00
N ASN A 32 -1.89 -8.53 18.01
CA ASN A 32 -3.33 -8.64 18.22
C ASN A 32 -3.98 -9.68 17.29
N LEU A 33 -4.67 -10.65 17.88
CA LEU A 33 -5.20 -11.83 17.18
C LEU A 33 -6.35 -11.47 16.21
N SER A 34 -7.15 -10.45 16.54
CA SER A 34 -8.21 -9.94 15.67
C SER A 34 -7.70 -9.20 14.44
N GLU A 35 -6.47 -8.68 14.49
CA GLU A 35 -5.84 -7.97 13.37
C GLU A 35 -5.17 -8.96 12.41
N ALA A 36 -4.53 -9.99 12.98
CA ALA A 36 -3.85 -11.04 12.22
C ALA A 36 -4.80 -11.95 11.42
N TYR A 37 -6.02 -12.20 11.94
CA TYR A 37 -6.99 -13.12 11.36
C TYR A 37 -8.28 -12.44 10.87
N GLY A 38 -8.41 -11.12 11.05
CA GLY A 38 -9.69 -10.43 10.89
C GLY A 38 -10.69 -10.79 12.01
N PRO A 39 -12.00 -10.52 11.83
CA PRO A 39 -13.01 -10.90 12.82
C PRO A 39 -12.99 -12.42 13.00
N LEU A 40 -12.51 -12.87 14.16
CA LEU A 40 -12.46 -14.29 14.50
C LEU A 40 -13.88 -14.83 14.53
N LEU A 41 -14.19 -15.66 13.54
CA LEU A 41 -15.47 -16.34 13.39
C LEU A 41 -15.56 -17.48 14.42
N THR A 42 -15.64 -17.15 15.71
CA THR A 42 -15.69 -18.14 16.80
C THR A 42 -16.99 -18.94 16.77
N GLU A 43 -18.09 -18.34 16.31
CA GLU A 43 -19.43 -18.96 16.24
C GLU A 43 -20.12 -18.84 14.87
N HIS A 44 -19.39 -18.51 13.80
CA HIS A 44 -20.00 -18.35 12.48
C HIS A 44 -20.54 -19.69 11.95
N TRP A 45 -21.71 -19.63 11.31
CA TRP A 45 -22.42 -20.81 10.76
C TRP A 45 -21.54 -21.67 9.84
N GLU A 46 -20.57 -21.05 9.17
CA GLU A 46 -19.63 -21.69 8.27
C GLU A 46 -18.75 -22.75 8.97
N LYS A 47 -18.39 -22.54 10.24
CA LYS A 47 -17.62 -23.51 11.02
C LYS A 47 -18.45 -24.74 11.42
N LYS A 48 -19.78 -24.60 11.47
CA LYS A 48 -20.73 -25.69 11.75
C LYS A 48 -20.93 -26.58 10.52
N GLU A 49 -20.96 -25.99 9.32
CA GLU A 49 -21.13 -26.70 8.05
C GLU A 49 -19.82 -27.32 7.55
N ALA A 50 -18.68 -26.66 7.79
CA ALA A 50 -17.36 -27.10 7.34
C ALA A 50 -16.40 -27.33 8.53
N PRO A 51 -16.38 -28.53 9.15
CA PRO A 51 -15.50 -28.83 10.28
C PRO A 51 -14.00 -28.80 9.94
N GLN A 52 -13.65 -28.77 8.65
CA GLN A 52 -12.27 -28.63 8.16
C GLN A 52 -11.88 -27.16 7.88
N HIS A 53 -12.68 -26.19 8.30
CA HIS A 53 -12.39 -24.77 8.08
C HIS A 53 -11.23 -24.30 8.96
N TYR A 54 -10.20 -23.73 8.34
CA TYR A 54 -9.01 -23.19 9.01
C TYR A 54 -9.05 -21.67 9.00
N ASN A 55 -8.62 -21.05 10.11
CA ASN A 55 -8.42 -19.61 10.18
C ASN A 55 -7.20 -19.23 9.32
N GLN A 56 -7.42 -18.47 8.25
CA GLN A 56 -6.34 -17.96 7.41
C GLN A 56 -5.81 -16.64 7.97
N LEU A 57 -4.48 -16.49 7.98
CA LEU A 57 -3.85 -15.23 8.34
C LEU A 57 -3.98 -14.26 7.18
N THR A 58 -4.36 -13.01 7.46
CA THR A 58 -4.47 -11.96 6.42
C THR A 58 -3.12 -11.73 5.72
N SER A 59 -2.02 -11.86 6.46
CA SER A 59 -0.65 -11.73 5.96
C SER A 59 -0.22 -12.83 4.98
N GLN A 60 -0.92 -13.97 4.94
CA GLN A 60 -0.66 -15.02 3.93
C GLN A 60 -1.20 -14.63 2.56
N LEU A 61 -2.25 -13.82 2.54
CA LEU A 61 -2.95 -13.41 1.32
C LEU A 61 -2.41 -12.08 0.79
N VAL A 62 -2.08 -11.15 1.69
CA VAL A 62 -1.74 -9.77 1.34
C VAL A 62 -0.52 -9.31 2.13
N HIS A 63 0.40 -8.62 1.44
CA HIS A 63 1.52 -7.98 2.10
C HIS A 63 1.04 -6.78 2.95
N PRO A 64 1.49 -6.64 4.22
CA PRO A 64 0.99 -5.59 5.13
C PRO A 64 1.25 -4.17 4.61
N ILE A 65 2.32 -4.00 3.82
CA ILE A 65 2.63 -2.74 3.16
C ILE A 65 2.38 -2.93 1.66
N GLY A 66 1.20 -2.58 1.19
CA GLY A 66 0.89 -2.61 -0.25
C GLY A 66 1.75 -1.60 -1.02
N GLN A 67 2.48 -2.07 -2.03
CA GLN A 67 3.33 -1.23 -2.88
C GLN A 67 3.16 -1.59 -4.36
N ARG A 68 3.62 -0.71 -5.25
CA ARG A 68 3.50 -0.86 -6.71
C ARG A 68 4.82 -1.08 -7.38
N HIS A 69 4.82 -1.85 -8.45
CA HIS A 69 6.04 -2.05 -9.22
C HIS A 69 6.43 -0.76 -9.97
N MET A 70 7.72 -0.46 -10.03
CA MET A 70 8.22 0.73 -10.71
C MET A 70 8.08 0.68 -12.24
N LEU A 71 8.19 -0.51 -12.81
CA LEU A 71 8.25 -0.69 -14.26
C LEU A 71 6.89 -0.91 -14.92
N GLY A 72 5.79 -0.76 -14.16
CA GLY A 72 4.45 -0.88 -14.70
C GLY A 72 4.07 -2.33 -15.02
N LEU A 73 3.29 -2.95 -14.16
CA LEU A 73 2.51 -4.15 -14.45
C LEU A 73 1.07 -3.71 -14.74
N VAL A 74 0.55 -4.06 -15.92
CA VAL A 74 -0.86 -3.79 -16.25
C VAL A 74 -1.75 -4.75 -15.44
N GLY A 75 -2.13 -4.33 -14.22
CA GLY A 75 -3.05 -5.05 -13.36
C GLY A 75 -2.77 -4.91 -11.86
N GLY A 76 -3.74 -5.30 -11.04
CA GLY A 76 -3.62 -5.32 -9.59
C GLY A 76 -3.48 -3.93 -8.95
N ASN A 77 -2.65 -3.83 -7.92
CA ASN A 77 -2.46 -2.63 -7.09
C ASN A 77 -1.84 -1.42 -7.80
N GLU A 78 -1.52 -1.52 -9.10
CA GLU A 78 -1.03 -0.38 -9.89
C GLU A 78 -2.10 0.66 -10.18
N VAL A 79 -3.37 0.28 -10.24
CA VAL A 79 -4.48 1.23 -10.41
C VAL A 79 -4.66 2.03 -9.11
N SER A 80 -4.94 3.34 -9.21
CA SER A 80 -5.31 4.15 -8.04
C SER A 80 -6.50 3.54 -7.32
N VAL A 81 -6.33 3.29 -6.03
CA VAL A 81 -7.40 2.83 -5.15
C VAL A 81 -8.03 4.07 -4.50
N ILE A 82 -9.31 3.98 -4.22
CA ILE A 82 -10.02 4.97 -3.43
C ILE A 82 -9.37 5.13 -2.03
N LYS A 83 -9.35 6.36 -1.50
CA LYS A 83 -8.87 6.65 -0.15
C LYS A 83 -9.80 6.12 0.94
N GLY A 84 -11.11 6.21 0.71
CA GLY A 84 -12.14 5.61 1.56
C GLY A 84 -12.21 4.09 1.47
N ASN A 85 -13.24 3.52 2.10
CA ASN A 85 -13.48 2.09 2.03
C ASN A 85 -13.98 1.67 0.64
N LEU A 86 -13.29 0.72 0.02
CA LEU A 86 -13.65 0.20 -1.30
C LEU A 86 -14.99 -0.54 -1.29
N VAL A 87 -15.28 -1.26 -0.21
CA VAL A 87 -16.54 -2.02 -0.08
C VAL A 87 -17.75 -1.07 -0.08
N ASP A 88 -17.63 0.07 0.59
CA ASP A 88 -18.71 1.06 0.64
C ASP A 88 -18.88 1.75 -0.71
N LEU A 89 -17.79 2.05 -1.43
CA LEU A 89 -17.86 2.56 -2.80
C LEU A 89 -18.57 1.57 -3.73
N GLU A 90 -18.17 0.30 -3.72
CA GLU A 90 -18.82 -0.72 -4.55
C GLU A 90 -20.29 -0.89 -4.21
N SER A 91 -20.63 -0.83 -2.93
CA SER A 91 -22.02 -0.92 -2.46
C SER A 91 -22.84 0.30 -2.88
N ASP A 92 -22.27 1.49 -2.89
CA ASP A 92 -22.91 2.72 -3.40
C ASP A 92 -23.10 2.66 -4.92
N LEU A 93 -22.09 2.20 -5.68
CA LEU A 93 -22.17 2.02 -7.13
C LEU A 93 -23.20 0.96 -7.53
N LYS A 94 -23.36 -0.09 -6.73
CA LYS A 94 -24.44 -1.09 -6.88
C LYS A 94 -25.80 -0.59 -6.41
N GLY A 95 -25.88 0.60 -5.81
CA GLY A 95 -27.12 1.22 -5.37
C GLY A 95 -27.70 0.64 -4.07
N ILE A 96 -26.94 -0.17 -3.33
CA ILE A 96 -27.43 -0.89 -2.13
C ILE A 96 -27.69 0.08 -0.97
N HIS A 97 -26.90 1.15 -0.86
CA HIS A 97 -27.05 2.16 0.19
C HIS A 97 -28.22 3.14 -0.06
N LEU A 98 -28.83 3.13 -1.24
CA LEU A 98 -29.92 4.04 -1.56
C LEU A 98 -31.27 3.50 -1.07
N PRO A 99 -32.13 4.36 -0.49
CA PRO A 99 -33.46 3.95 -0.07
C PRO A 99 -34.34 3.66 -1.29
N HIS A 100 -35.05 2.54 -1.27
CA HIS A 100 -35.98 2.17 -2.33
C HIS A 100 -37.25 3.05 -2.28
N THR A 101 -37.16 4.25 -2.86
CA THR A 101 -38.26 5.23 -2.88
C THR A 101 -38.39 5.87 -4.26
N PHE A 102 -39.60 6.32 -4.60
CA PHE A 102 -39.89 7.05 -5.84
C PHE A 102 -39.54 8.54 -5.79
N CYS A 103 -39.01 9.03 -4.67
CA CYS A 103 -38.64 10.44 -4.54
C CYS A 103 -37.34 10.72 -5.31
N PRO A 104 -37.33 11.59 -6.33
CA PRO A 104 -36.15 11.82 -7.18
C PRO A 104 -34.92 12.31 -6.39
N SER A 105 -35.13 13.07 -5.31
CA SER A 105 -34.03 13.58 -4.46
C SER A 105 -33.32 12.48 -3.67
N ARG A 106 -33.95 11.32 -3.48
CA ARG A 106 -33.40 10.17 -2.75
C ARG A 106 -32.88 9.07 -3.68
N GLN A 107 -33.09 9.22 -4.98
CA GLN A 107 -32.51 8.34 -5.98
C GLN A 107 -31.05 8.71 -6.24
N TYR A 108 -30.35 7.88 -7.01
CA TYR A 108 -28.97 8.14 -7.36
C TYR A 108 -28.87 9.47 -8.12
N GLN A 109 -28.15 10.41 -7.51
CA GLN A 109 -27.75 11.65 -8.14
C GLN A 109 -26.26 11.53 -8.49
N PRO A 110 -25.87 11.83 -9.73
CA PRO A 110 -24.47 11.83 -10.10
C PRO A 110 -23.74 12.89 -9.27
N PRO A 111 -22.53 12.57 -8.76
CA PRO A 111 -21.74 13.53 -8.03
C PRO A 111 -21.42 14.73 -8.92
N THR A 112 -21.35 15.90 -8.30
CA THR A 112 -20.94 17.12 -9.00
C THR A 112 -19.50 16.99 -9.49
N ARG A 113 -19.17 17.63 -10.61
CA ARG A 113 -17.83 17.57 -11.19
C ARG A 113 -16.79 18.06 -10.16
N ASN A 114 -15.80 17.22 -9.85
CA ASN A 114 -14.74 17.44 -8.84
C ASN A 114 -15.17 17.28 -7.37
N GLN A 115 -16.32 16.68 -7.10
CA GLN A 115 -16.69 16.30 -5.74
C GLN A 115 -15.75 15.23 -5.20
N LYS A 116 -15.21 15.46 -4.00
CA LYS A 116 -14.21 14.58 -3.39
C LYS A 116 -14.82 13.49 -2.53
N GLU A 117 -16.03 13.70 -2.04
CA GLU A 117 -16.68 12.85 -1.06
C GLU A 117 -18.14 12.63 -1.45
N ILE A 118 -18.60 11.38 -1.35
CA ILE A 118 -20.00 11.01 -1.48
C ILE A 118 -20.56 10.90 -0.06
N VAL A 119 -21.52 11.77 0.26
CA VAL A 119 -22.24 11.76 1.53
C VAL A 119 -23.67 11.30 1.27
N ARG A 120 -24.07 10.22 1.93
CA ARG A 120 -25.42 9.66 1.88
C ARG A 120 -26.03 9.68 3.28
N ASP A 121 -26.87 10.67 3.53
CA ASP A 121 -27.57 10.82 4.80
C ASP A 121 -28.99 10.26 4.68
N ASN A 122 -29.17 9.02 5.16
CA ASN A 122 -30.47 8.38 5.28
C ASN A 122 -30.87 8.24 6.75
N VAL A 123 -32.17 8.05 7.00
CA VAL A 123 -32.72 7.89 8.36
C VAL A 123 -32.10 6.71 9.11
N LYS A 124 -31.71 5.65 8.40
CA LYS A 124 -31.14 4.43 8.99
C LYS A 124 -29.62 4.43 9.01
N ASN A 125 -28.98 4.92 7.95
CA ASN A 125 -27.54 4.83 7.74
C ASN A 125 -27.01 6.18 7.22
N THR A 126 -25.94 6.66 7.82
CA THR A 126 -25.13 7.79 7.32
C THR A 126 -23.81 7.23 6.82
N VAL A 127 -23.56 7.34 5.51
CA VAL A 127 -22.35 6.80 4.88
C VAL A 127 -21.60 7.93 4.18
N THR A 128 -20.34 8.10 4.57
CA THR A 128 -19.42 9.10 4.02
C THR A 128 -18.26 8.39 3.35
N ILE A 129 -18.07 8.62 2.06
CA ILE A 129 -17.09 7.90 1.23
C ILE A 129 -16.17 8.92 0.56
N ASP A 130 -14.90 8.93 0.94
CA ASP A 130 -13.85 9.73 0.27
C ASP A 130 -13.44 9.06 -1.05
N VAL A 131 -13.81 9.67 -2.18
CA VAL A 131 -13.61 9.15 -3.55
C VAL A 131 -12.27 9.58 -4.15
N GLN A 132 -11.40 10.26 -3.38
CA GLN A 132 -10.09 10.63 -3.89
C GLN A 132 -9.26 9.40 -4.28
N SER A 133 -8.70 9.43 -5.49
CA SER A 133 -7.76 8.42 -5.96
C SER A 133 -6.43 8.57 -5.23
N THR A 134 -6.01 7.50 -4.54
CA THR A 134 -4.73 7.42 -3.87
C THR A 134 -3.85 6.39 -4.56
N HIS A 135 -2.61 6.78 -4.81
CA HIS A 135 -1.61 5.91 -5.40
C HIS A 135 -0.73 5.33 -4.30
N LEU A 136 -0.62 4.00 -4.24
CA LEU A 136 0.35 3.33 -3.37
C LEU A 136 1.78 3.69 -3.81
N PRO A 137 2.73 3.72 -2.87
CA PRO A 137 4.12 4.04 -3.18
C PRO A 137 4.73 3.00 -4.14
N VAL A 138 5.66 3.48 -4.97
CA VAL A 138 6.38 2.67 -5.95
C VAL A 138 7.62 2.05 -5.31
N TYR A 139 7.90 0.79 -5.63
CA TYR A 139 9.11 0.08 -5.24
C TYR A 139 9.65 -0.78 -6.38
N GLN A 140 10.93 -1.12 -6.28
CA GLN A 140 11.62 -2.00 -7.22
C GLN A 140 11.77 -3.38 -6.58
N MET A 141 11.02 -4.37 -7.07
CA MET A 141 11.11 -5.75 -6.57
C MET A 141 12.42 -6.43 -6.97
N MET A 142 12.92 -6.13 -8.18
CA MET A 142 14.11 -6.75 -8.74
C MET A 142 15.28 -5.77 -8.71
N ALA A 143 16.32 -6.07 -7.94
CA ALA A 143 17.55 -5.31 -7.99
C ALA A 143 18.24 -5.52 -9.35
N TYR A 144 18.45 -4.44 -10.11
CA TYR A 144 19.33 -4.51 -11.28
C TYR A 144 20.78 -4.52 -10.81
N PRO A 145 21.64 -5.39 -11.38
CA PRO A 145 23.06 -5.32 -11.11
C PRO A 145 23.58 -3.95 -11.56
N ALA A 146 24.46 -3.35 -10.77
CA ALA A 146 25.14 -2.13 -11.18
C ALA A 146 25.96 -2.41 -12.45
N VAL A 147 25.57 -1.81 -13.56
CA VAL A 147 26.40 -1.82 -14.77
C VAL A 147 27.49 -0.78 -14.56
N ILE A 148 28.76 -1.21 -14.65
CA ILE A 148 29.89 -0.28 -14.59
C ILE A 148 29.78 0.64 -15.81
N ALA A 149 29.87 1.95 -15.58
CA ALA A 149 29.87 2.93 -16.66
C ALA A 149 31.00 2.60 -17.67
N PRO A 150 30.77 2.80 -18.97
CA PRO A 150 31.84 2.62 -19.96
C PRO A 150 33.01 3.53 -19.63
N LEU A 151 34.21 3.08 -19.98
CA LEU A 151 35.41 3.91 -19.91
C LEU A 151 35.13 5.25 -20.62
N PRO A 152 35.61 6.38 -20.06
CA PRO A 152 35.40 7.69 -20.69
C PRO A 152 35.99 7.66 -22.10
N MET A 153 35.25 8.18 -23.07
CA MET A 153 35.72 8.30 -24.44
C MET A 153 36.97 9.19 -24.48
N ALA A 154 38.12 8.60 -24.79
CA ALA A 154 39.32 9.36 -25.09
C ALA A 154 39.16 9.96 -26.49
N ASN A 155 39.04 11.28 -26.57
CA ASN A 155 39.08 11.97 -27.85
C ASN A 155 40.54 12.09 -28.30
N GLU A 156 41.02 11.08 -29.03
CA GLU A 156 42.32 11.12 -29.71
C GLU A 156 42.21 12.05 -30.92
N VAL A 157 42.16 13.37 -30.65
CA VAL A 157 42.33 14.36 -31.72
C VAL A 157 43.80 14.33 -32.12
N CYS A 158 44.07 14.10 -33.40
CA CYS A 158 45.36 14.42 -34.01
C CYS A 158 45.63 15.92 -33.84
N ARG A 159 46.22 16.33 -32.71
CA ARG A 159 46.77 17.68 -32.57
C ARG A 159 47.99 17.73 -33.46
N LYS A 160 47.86 18.36 -34.63
CA LYS A 160 49.01 18.71 -35.48
C LYS A 160 50.00 19.50 -34.62
N PRO A 161 51.21 18.99 -34.33
CA PRO A 161 52.13 19.61 -33.37
C PRO A 161 52.82 20.88 -33.88
N GLU A 162 52.56 21.31 -35.11
CA GLU A 162 53.36 22.35 -35.77
C GLU A 162 52.50 23.47 -36.35
N LYS A 163 52.53 24.62 -35.68
CA LYS A 163 52.53 25.93 -36.35
C LYS A 163 53.21 26.99 -35.46
N TYR A 164 54.51 26.82 -35.24
CA TYR A 164 55.48 27.90 -35.07
C TYR A 164 56.76 27.50 -35.80
#